data_AF-A0A7V9EGJ2-F1
#
_entry.id   AF-A0A7V9EGJ2-F1
#
_cell.length_a   1.000
_cell.length_b   1.000
_cell.length_c   1.000
_cell.angle_alpha   90.00
_cell.angle_beta   90.00
_cell.angle_gamma   90.00
#
_symmetry.space_group_name_H-M   'P 1'
#
loop_
_entity.id
_entity.type
_entity.pdbx_description
1 polymer ?
#
loop_
_entity_poly.entity_id
_entity_poly.type
_entity_poly.pdbx_seq_one_letter_code
_entity_poly.pdbx_strand_id
1 'polypeptide(L)'
;MTMLDAMLLFLVRHAHSDPGEPDDLRPLSTRGREEARALADKLAAHATPPRLVLSSPLLRARETAEAIAEAVSAELRIEERLAPGTTLEGLSDAVTGATHAVAAVCHQPDCSEIALDLTGRDPGFPPGGVAELSLDA
;
A
#
# COMPACT_ATOMS: atom_id res chain seq x y z
N MET A 1 -27.83 -13.50 -8.34
CA MET A 1 -27.05 -12.28 -8.12
C MET A 1 -26.13 -12.60 -6.96
N THR A 2 -25.01 -13.26 -7.27
CA THR A 2 -24.01 -13.63 -6.28
C THR A 2 -23.45 -12.32 -5.73
N MET A 3 -23.49 -12.13 -4.41
CA MET A 3 -22.73 -11.08 -3.75
C MET A 3 -21.28 -11.35 -4.10
N LEU A 4 -20.65 -10.48 -4.88
CA LEU A 4 -19.20 -10.49 -5.01
C LEU A 4 -18.69 -10.13 -3.61
N ASP A 5 -17.90 -11.00 -2.99
CA ASP A 5 -17.29 -10.69 -1.71
C ASP A 5 -16.24 -9.61 -1.96
N ALA A 6 -16.59 -8.36 -1.65
CA ALA A 6 -15.67 -7.24 -1.76
C ALA A 6 -14.51 -7.43 -0.77
N MET A 7 -13.29 -7.34 -1.27
CA MET A 7 -12.07 -7.45 -0.49
C MET A 7 -11.69 -6.09 0.09
N LEU A 8 -11.31 -6.06 1.37
CA LEU A 8 -10.75 -4.88 2.01
C LEU A 8 -9.30 -4.63 1.53
N LEU A 9 -9.05 -3.44 1.02
CA LEU A 9 -7.76 -3.00 0.51
C LEU A 9 -7.29 -1.74 1.25
N PHE A 10 -6.11 -1.82 1.86
CA PHE A 10 -5.39 -0.67 2.40
C PHE A 10 -4.44 -0.16 1.33
N LEU A 11 -4.85 0.89 0.60
CA LEU A 11 -3.97 1.57 -0.35
C LEU A 11 -3.07 2.53 0.43
N VAL A 12 -1.75 2.34 0.33
CA VAL A 12 -0.76 3.05 1.13
C VAL A 12 0.20 3.77 0.20
N ARG A 13 0.50 5.04 0.50
CA ARG A 13 1.68 5.70 -0.07
C ARG A 13 2.88 5.43 0.83
N HIS A 14 4.04 5.12 0.24
CA HIS A 14 5.28 4.98 1.00
C HIS A 14 5.56 6.19 1.93
N ALA A 15 6.27 5.96 3.04
CA ALA A 15 6.64 7.00 4.00
C ALA A 15 7.74 7.93 3.48
N HIS A 16 8.08 9.00 4.22
CA HIS A 16 9.09 9.97 3.78
C HIS A 16 10.45 9.33 3.48
N SER A 17 10.96 9.52 2.26
CA SER A 17 12.30 9.07 1.85
C SER A 17 13.32 10.19 1.85
N ASP A 18 14.58 9.85 2.12
CA ASP A 18 15.70 10.74 1.89
C ASP A 18 15.98 10.86 0.37
N PRO A 19 16.68 11.92 -0.07
CA PRO A 19 17.26 11.96 -1.41
C PRO A 19 18.29 10.83 -1.60
N GLY A 20 18.52 10.44 -2.85
CA GLY A 20 19.45 9.36 -3.17
C GLY A 20 19.44 9.08 -4.66
N GLU A 21 20.55 8.54 -5.15
CA GLU A 21 20.75 8.19 -6.55
C GLU A 21 21.36 6.79 -6.63
N PRO A 22 20.79 5.88 -7.44
CA PRO A 22 19.58 6.05 -8.25
C PRO A 22 18.28 6.20 -7.43
N ASP A 23 17.22 6.80 -8.01
CA ASP A 23 15.95 7.10 -7.30
C ASP A 23 15.30 5.87 -6.66
N ASP A 24 15.41 4.72 -7.31
CA ASP A 24 14.85 3.44 -6.87
C ASP A 24 15.48 2.90 -5.58
N LEU A 25 16.72 3.33 -5.27
CA LEU A 25 17.46 2.99 -4.07
C LEU A 25 17.38 4.05 -2.96
N ARG A 26 16.50 5.05 -3.10
CA ARG A 26 16.25 6.02 -2.03
C ARG A 26 15.64 5.35 -0.80
N PRO A 27 16.31 5.40 0.36
CA PRO A 27 15.78 4.80 1.59
C PRO A 27 14.76 5.73 2.25
N LEU A 28 13.98 5.19 3.17
CA LEU A 28 13.23 5.95 4.15
C LEU A 28 14.18 6.80 4.99
N SER A 29 13.78 8.05 5.18
CA SER A 29 14.39 8.95 6.15
C SER A 29 14.15 8.45 7.58
N THR A 30 14.86 9.00 8.56
CA THR A 30 14.58 8.71 9.99
C THR A 30 13.12 8.96 10.33
N ARG A 31 12.56 10.10 9.90
CA ARG A 31 11.15 10.44 10.04
C ARG A 31 10.24 9.44 9.32
N GLY A 32 10.60 9.02 8.11
CA GLY A 32 9.84 8.05 7.33
C GLY A 32 9.74 6.69 8.01
N ARG A 33 10.80 6.24 8.68
CA ARG A 33 10.76 5.00 9.46
C ARG A 33 9.82 5.11 10.66
N GLU A 34 9.75 6.26 11.31
CA GLU A 34 8.78 6.52 12.39
C GLU A 34 7.34 6.53 11.87
N GLU A 35 7.09 7.18 10.73
CA GLU A 35 5.79 7.20 10.06
C GLU A 35 5.35 5.80 9.63
N ALA A 36 6.25 5.01 9.04
CA ALA A 36 5.97 3.63 8.65
C ALA A 36 5.60 2.76 9.86
N ARG A 37 6.32 2.91 10.98
CA ARG A 37 5.99 2.21 12.24
C ARG A 37 4.63 2.62 12.80
N ALA A 38 4.34 3.93 12.83
CA ALA A 38 3.05 4.42 13.30
C ALA A 38 1.88 3.93 12.43
N LEU A 39 2.08 3.86 11.11
CA LEU A 39 1.12 3.24 10.20
C LEU A 39 0.97 1.75 10.47
N ALA A 40 2.08 1.03 10.65
CA ALA A 40 2.09 -0.40 10.95
C ALA A 40 1.31 -0.72 12.24
N ASP A 41 1.53 0.04 13.32
CA ASP A 41 0.79 -0.09 14.58
C ASP A 41 -0.70 0.17 14.38
N LYS A 42 -1.07 1.17 13.58
CA LYS A 42 -2.47 1.46 13.23
C LYS A 42 -3.12 0.28 12.50
N LEU A 43 -2.44 -0.31 11.52
CA LEU A 43 -2.96 -1.44 10.75
C LEU A 43 -3.03 -2.72 11.58
N ALA A 44 -2.08 -2.95 12.48
CA ALA A 44 -2.10 -4.07 13.43
C ALA A 44 -3.26 -3.98 14.43
N ALA A 45 -3.68 -2.77 14.80
CA ALA A 45 -4.83 -2.54 15.67
C ALA A 45 -6.18 -2.55 14.92
N HIS A 46 -6.19 -2.66 13.59
CA HIS A 46 -7.41 -2.68 12.80
C HIS A 46 -8.23 -3.95 13.09
N ALA A 47 -9.57 -3.86 13.06
CA ALA A 47 -10.45 -5.00 13.34
C ALA A 47 -10.24 -6.17 12.36
N THR A 48 -9.86 -5.85 11.13
CA THR A 48 -9.50 -6.78 10.06
C THR A 48 -8.13 -6.38 9.52
N PRO A 49 -7.02 -6.75 10.19
CA PRO A 49 -5.68 -6.36 9.74
C PRO A 49 -5.35 -7.05 8.39
N PRO A 50 -4.51 -6.44 7.54
CA PRO A 50 -4.09 -7.07 6.29
C PRO A 50 -3.34 -8.37 6.59
N ARG A 51 -3.57 -9.40 5.76
CA ARG A 51 -2.86 -10.70 5.85
C ARG A 51 -1.89 -10.93 4.69
N LEU A 52 -1.91 -10.02 3.72
CA LEU A 52 -0.97 -9.92 2.63
C LEU A 52 -0.55 -8.46 2.49
N VAL A 53 0.74 -8.21 2.40
CA VAL A 53 1.32 -6.90 2.10
C VAL A 53 2.00 -7.00 0.74
N LEU A 54 1.58 -6.15 -0.19
CA LEU A 54 2.20 -5.98 -1.50
C LEU A 54 3.00 -4.68 -1.50
N SER A 55 4.20 -4.73 -2.04
CA SER A 55 5.07 -3.57 -2.16
C SER A 55 5.49 -3.33 -3.59
N SER A 56 5.48 -2.08 -4.01
CA SER A 56 6.32 -1.61 -5.11
C SER A 56 7.79 -2.05 -4.93
N PRO A 57 8.55 -2.29 -6.01
CA PRO A 57 9.96 -2.71 -5.92
C PRO A 57 10.91 -1.63 -5.37
N LEU A 58 10.52 -0.35 -5.41
CA LEU A 58 11.39 0.76 -4.97
C LEU A 58 11.65 0.69 -3.46
N LEU A 59 12.90 0.96 -3.03
CA LEU A 59 13.37 0.73 -1.67
C LEU A 59 12.48 1.37 -0.59
N ARG A 60 12.12 2.66 -0.75
CA ARG A 60 11.23 3.39 0.17
C ARG A 60 9.86 2.72 0.39
N ALA A 61 9.30 2.09 -0.65
CA ALA A 61 8.03 1.37 -0.54
C ALA A 61 8.25 0.04 0.19
N ARG A 62 9.33 -0.68 -0.14
CA ARG A 62 9.70 -1.94 0.52
C ARG A 62 9.91 -1.75 2.02
N GLU A 63 10.70 -0.76 2.43
CA GLU A 63 10.93 -0.49 3.85
C GLU A 63 9.64 -0.09 4.59
N THR A 64 8.71 0.61 3.91
CA THR A 64 7.38 0.90 4.49
C THR A 64 6.57 -0.39 4.64
N ALA A 65 6.57 -1.24 3.62
CA ALA A 65 5.83 -2.49 3.59
C ALA A 65 6.38 -3.53 4.59
N GLU A 66 7.71 -3.59 4.76
CA GLU A 66 8.39 -4.42 5.76
C GLU A 66 7.90 -4.09 7.17
N ALA A 67 7.86 -2.80 7.53
CA ALA A 67 7.35 -2.37 8.83
C ALA A 67 5.90 -2.82 9.06
N ILE A 68 5.03 -2.69 8.03
CA ILE A 68 3.64 -3.14 8.10
C ILE A 68 3.59 -4.66 8.28
N ALA A 69 4.27 -5.42 7.42
CA ALA A 69 4.24 -6.88 7.40
C ALA A 69 4.73 -7.48 8.73
N GLU A 70 5.79 -6.92 9.32
CA GLU A 70 6.28 -7.31 10.64
C GLU A 70 5.22 -7.11 11.73
N ALA A 71 4.58 -5.93 11.77
CA ALA A 71 3.59 -5.62 12.79
C ALA A 71 2.32 -6.48 12.70
N VAL A 72 1.87 -6.81 11.48
CA VAL A 72 0.66 -7.62 11.26
C VAL A 72 0.96 -9.13 11.12
N SER A 73 2.23 -9.54 11.16
CA SER A 73 2.66 -10.92 10.89
C SER A 73 2.12 -11.48 9.58
N ALA A 74 2.14 -10.67 8.52
CA ALA A 74 1.63 -10.99 7.19
C ALA A 74 2.72 -11.40 6.22
N GLU A 75 2.32 -12.09 5.14
CA GLU A 75 3.22 -12.32 4.01
C GLU A 75 3.51 -11.00 3.28
N LEU A 76 4.78 -10.73 2.98
CA LEU A 76 5.21 -9.61 2.15
C LEU A 76 5.61 -10.12 0.76
N ARG A 77 5.03 -9.53 -0.30
CA ARG A 77 5.41 -9.79 -1.69
C ARG A 77 5.81 -8.51 -2.40
N ILE A 78 6.87 -8.59 -3.19
CA ILE A 78 7.23 -7.52 -4.13
C ILE A 78 6.40 -7.69 -5.39
N GLU A 79 5.75 -6.61 -5.81
CA GLU A 79 4.85 -6.58 -6.95
C GLU A 79 5.24 -5.43 -7.89
N GLU A 80 5.77 -5.81 -9.05
CA GLU A 80 6.21 -4.89 -10.09
C GLU A 80 5.09 -3.99 -10.61
N ARG A 81 3.83 -4.48 -10.60
CA ARG A 81 2.66 -3.69 -10.98
C ARG A 81 2.40 -2.50 -10.06
N LEU A 82 3.00 -2.44 -8.87
CA LEU A 82 2.90 -1.31 -7.94
C LEU A 82 4.05 -0.30 -8.10
N ALA A 83 4.92 -0.45 -9.11
CA ALA A 83 5.89 0.58 -9.49
C ALA A 83 5.21 1.93 -9.84
N PRO A 84 5.94 3.06 -9.80
CA PRO A 84 5.40 4.35 -10.21
C PRO A 84 4.71 4.30 -11.57
N GLY A 85 3.50 4.86 -11.67
CA GLY A 85 2.63 4.75 -12.85
C GLY A 85 1.63 3.59 -12.78
N THR A 86 1.43 3.00 -11.59
CA THR A 86 0.40 1.97 -11.39
C THR A 86 -1.01 2.54 -11.53
N THR A 87 -1.94 1.74 -12.07
CA THR A 87 -3.34 2.11 -12.32
C THR A 87 -4.29 1.26 -11.47
N LEU A 88 -5.59 1.58 -11.48
CA LEU A 88 -6.60 0.75 -10.81
C LEU A 88 -6.64 -0.68 -11.38
N GLU A 89 -6.43 -0.84 -12.69
CA GLU A 89 -6.31 -2.14 -13.34
C GLU A 89 -5.05 -2.89 -12.85
N GLY A 90 -3.89 -2.22 -12.83
CA GLY A 90 -2.65 -2.81 -12.34
C GLY A 90 -2.72 -3.24 -10.87
N LEU A 91 -3.41 -2.45 -10.03
CA LEU A 91 -3.69 -2.79 -8.64
C LEU A 91 -4.66 -3.97 -8.52
N SER A 92 -5.72 -4.01 -9.31
CA SER A 92 -6.68 -5.12 -9.34
C SER A 92 -5.99 -6.44 -9.75
N ASP A 93 -5.14 -6.40 -10.76
CA ASP A 93 -4.33 -7.54 -11.18
C ASP A 93 -3.36 -8.00 -10.08
N ALA A 94 -2.72 -7.06 -9.39
CA ALA A 94 -1.79 -7.35 -8.29
C ALA A 94 -2.44 -8.10 -7.12
N VAL A 95 -3.72 -7.81 -6.84
CA VAL A 95 -4.46 -8.42 -5.73
C VAL A 95 -5.35 -9.59 -6.17
N THR A 96 -5.34 -9.94 -7.46
CA THR A 96 -6.15 -11.04 -8.00
C THR A 96 -5.86 -12.35 -7.25
N GLY A 97 -6.93 -13.00 -6.79
CA GLY A 97 -6.86 -14.25 -6.04
C GLY A 97 -6.54 -14.09 -4.54
N ALA A 98 -6.36 -12.86 -4.04
CA ALA A 98 -6.32 -12.62 -2.61
C ALA A 98 -7.69 -12.87 -1.97
N THR A 99 -7.69 -13.59 -0.85
CA THR A 99 -8.90 -13.99 -0.12
C THR A 99 -9.04 -13.30 1.24
N HIS A 100 -8.12 -12.39 1.56
CA HIS A 100 -8.04 -11.67 2.83
C HIS A 100 -7.75 -10.21 2.55
N ALA A 101 -7.86 -9.37 3.59
CA ALA A 101 -7.49 -7.96 3.46
C ALA A 101 -6.03 -7.80 3.03
N VAL A 102 -5.78 -6.87 2.11
CA VAL A 102 -4.45 -6.62 1.51
C VAL A 102 -4.01 -5.20 1.85
N ALA A 103 -2.73 -4.99 2.15
CA ALA A 103 -2.11 -3.66 2.11
C ALA A 103 -1.25 -3.55 0.84
N ALA A 104 -1.47 -2.54 0.03
CA ALA A 104 -0.70 -2.27 -1.18
C ALA A 104 0.07 -0.95 -1.05
N VAL A 105 1.40 -1.02 -1.02
CA VAL A 105 2.29 0.13 -0.84
C VAL A 105 2.80 0.64 -2.20
N CYS A 106 2.31 1.82 -2.57
CA CYS A 106 2.51 2.46 -3.88
C CYS A 106 3.09 3.89 -3.74
N HIS A 107 2.96 4.69 -4.80
CA HIS A 107 3.52 6.03 -4.93
C HIS A 107 2.45 7.09 -5.23
N GLN A 108 2.87 8.35 -5.22
CA GLN A 108 2.09 9.45 -5.78
C GLN A 108 2.60 9.74 -7.20
N PRO A 109 1.72 10.13 -8.15
CA PRO A 109 0.29 10.42 -7.97
C PRO A 109 -0.64 9.20 -7.91
N ASP A 110 -0.13 8.00 -8.23
CA ASP A 110 -0.90 6.77 -8.44
C ASP A 110 -1.96 6.48 -7.35
N CYS A 111 -1.62 6.61 -6.06
CA CYS A 111 -2.59 6.37 -4.98
C CYS A 111 -3.84 7.28 -5.07
N SER A 112 -3.63 8.56 -5.40
CA SER A 112 -4.73 9.53 -5.52
C SER A 112 -5.60 9.22 -6.74
N GLU A 113 -4.97 8.87 -7.86
CA GLU A 113 -5.68 8.53 -9.10
C GLU A 113 -6.50 7.25 -8.93
N ILE A 114 -5.92 6.20 -8.33
CA ILE A 114 -6.61 4.94 -8.03
C ILE A 114 -7.81 5.17 -7.11
N ALA A 115 -7.63 5.96 -6.04
CA ALA A 115 -8.73 6.24 -5.12
C ALA A 115 -9.85 7.04 -5.80
N LEU A 116 -9.50 7.99 -6.67
CA LEU A 116 -10.44 8.77 -7.45
C LEU A 116 -11.22 7.89 -8.44
N ASP A 117 -10.53 7.02 -9.19
CA ASP A 117 -11.14 6.12 -10.17
C ASP A 117 -12.10 5.13 -9.50
N LEU A 118 -11.71 4.59 -8.34
CA LEU A 118 -12.50 3.58 -7.62
C LEU A 118 -13.68 4.19 -6.86
N THR A 119 -13.51 5.37 -6.26
CA THR A 119 -14.48 5.91 -5.28
C THR A 119 -15.09 7.26 -5.66
N GLY A 120 -14.62 7.89 -6.73
CA GLY A 120 -15.01 9.23 -7.15
C GLY A 120 -14.43 10.35 -6.27
N ARG A 121 -13.49 10.06 -5.37
CA ARG A 121 -12.82 11.06 -4.51
C ARG A 121 -11.37 10.71 -4.19
N ASP A 122 -10.54 11.74 -4.03
CA ASP A 122 -9.18 11.61 -3.47
C ASP A 122 -9.22 11.90 -1.95
N PRO A 123 -8.95 10.91 -1.07
CA PRO A 123 -8.85 11.13 0.37
C PRO A 123 -7.56 11.86 0.79
N GLY A 124 -6.59 11.99 -0.12
CA GLY A 124 -5.27 12.56 0.11
C GLY A 124 -4.28 11.55 0.68
N PHE A 125 -3.11 11.44 0.06
CA PHE A 125 -2.04 10.55 0.53
C PHE A 125 -0.75 11.35 0.80
N PRO A 126 -0.60 11.96 1.99
CA PRO A 126 0.74 12.35 2.45
C PRO A 126 1.65 11.12 2.54
N PRO A 127 2.99 11.26 2.60
CA PRO A 127 3.86 10.11 2.83
C PRO A 127 3.44 9.34 4.10
N GLY A 128 3.34 8.01 3.99
CA GLY A 128 2.81 7.15 5.05
C GLY A 128 1.27 7.20 5.20
N GLY A 129 0.58 7.90 4.31
CA GLY A 129 -0.87 7.96 4.25
C GLY A 129 -1.49 6.65 3.76
N VAL A 130 -2.68 6.34 4.26
CA VAL A 130 -3.44 5.13 3.93
C VAL A 130 -4.91 5.45 3.71
N ALA A 131 -5.52 4.79 2.72
CA ALA A 131 -6.96 4.75 2.52
C ALA A 131 -7.46 3.29 2.60
N GLU A 132 -8.57 3.10 3.30
CA GLU A 132 -9.32 1.84 3.32
C GLU A 132 -10.35 1.87 2.18
N LEU A 133 -10.24 0.91 1.28
CA LEU A 133 -11.04 0.79 0.06
C LEU A 133 -11.67 -0.60 0.00
N SER A 134 -12.82 -0.70 -0.65
CA SER A 134 -13.42 -1.98 -1.01
C SER A 134 -13.17 -2.21 -2.49
N LEU A 135 -12.57 -3.34 -2.83
CA LEU A 135 -12.35 -3.76 -4.21
C LEU A 135 -13.17 -5.02 -4.49
N ASP A 136 -13.96 -5.00 -5.55
CA ASP A 136 -14.70 -6.18 -5.99
C ASP A 136 -13.70 -7.22 -6.52
N ALA A 137 -13.76 -8.43 -5.98
CA ALA A 137 -12.91 -9.57 -6.36
C ALA A 137 -13.57 -10.47 -7.42
#